data_AF-A0A2M7T932-F1
#
_entry.id   AF-A0A2M7T932-F1
#
_cell.length_a   1.000
_cell.length_b   1.000
_cell.length_c   1.000
_cell.angle_alpha   90.00
_cell.angle_beta   90.00
_cell.angle_gamma   90.00
#
_symmetry.space_group_name_H-M   'P 1'
#
loop_
_entity.id
_entity.type
_entity.pdbx_description
1 polymer ?
#
loop_
_entity_poly.entity_id
_entity_poly.type
_entity_poly.pdbx_seq_one_letter_code
_entity_poly.pdbx_strand_id
1 'polypeptide(L)'
;MDKNNELDLNNALIDISSKPDEELREILDQLCEEEERVSYRRRVLHGKIDILRAELVARLKKRREGGGDVISGADVDRLSEILARGLTTVSKVDVSDEDVF
;
A
#
# COMPACT_ATOMS: atom_id res chain seq x y z
N MET A 1 15.76 -21.97 8.80
CA MET A 1 14.48 -21.34 8.39
C MET A 1 14.70 -20.96 6.94
N ASP A 2 14.25 -21.84 6.06
CA ASP A 2 14.71 -21.92 4.67
C ASP A 2 14.22 -20.73 3.86
N LYS A 3 15.17 -19.94 3.33
CA LYS A 3 14.93 -18.83 2.39
C LYS A 3 14.53 -19.30 0.97
N ASN A 4 14.06 -20.54 0.82
CA ASN A 4 13.94 -21.23 -0.47
C ASN A 4 12.53 -21.75 -0.78
N ASN A 5 11.48 -21.04 -0.39
CA ASN A 5 10.16 -21.35 -0.94
C ASN A 5 9.30 -20.09 -1.10
N GLU A 6 9.79 -19.15 -1.90
CA GLU A 6 8.90 -18.16 -2.50
C GLU A 6 8.01 -18.93 -3.47
N LEU A 7 6.75 -19.18 -3.08
CA LEU A 7 5.75 -19.74 -3.98
C LEU A 7 5.69 -18.86 -5.21
N ASP A 8 6.10 -19.40 -6.35
CA ASP A 8 5.80 -18.76 -7.62
C ASP A 8 4.30 -18.89 -7.86
N LEU A 9 3.56 -17.88 -7.42
CA LEU A 9 2.10 -17.78 -7.55
C LEU A 9 1.61 -18.04 -8.98
N ASN A 10 2.41 -17.69 -9.99
CA ASN A 10 2.06 -17.91 -11.38
C ASN A 10 2.10 -19.39 -11.76
N ASN A 11 2.97 -20.17 -11.13
CA ASN A 11 3.13 -21.60 -11.37
C ASN A 11 2.33 -22.46 -10.38
N ALA A 12 2.12 -21.99 -9.15
CA ALA A 12 1.41 -22.71 -8.09
C ALA A 12 -0.06 -23.00 -8.45
N LEU A 13 -0.68 -22.13 -9.25
CA LEU A 13 -2.08 -22.26 -9.66
C LEU A 13 -2.29 -23.07 -10.95
N ILE A 14 -1.20 -23.49 -11.62
CA ILE A 14 -1.28 -24.28 -12.86
C ILE A 14 -1.72 -25.71 -12.54
N ASP A 15 -2.60 -26.26 -13.38
CA ASP A 15 -3.12 -27.63 -13.28
C ASP A 15 -3.67 -28.01 -11.90
N ILE A 16 -4.34 -27.06 -11.24
CA ILE A 16 -4.84 -27.22 -9.86
C ILE A 16 -5.72 -28.48 -9.68
N SER A 17 -6.45 -28.89 -10.72
CA SER A 17 -7.34 -30.06 -10.70
C SER A 17 -6.62 -31.40 -10.76
N SER A 18 -5.32 -31.42 -11.09
CA SER A 18 -4.49 -32.64 -11.11
C SER A 18 -3.59 -32.77 -9.88
N LYS A 19 -3.55 -31.75 -9.02
CA LYS A 19 -2.78 -31.77 -7.77
C LYS A 19 -3.43 -32.65 -6.71
N PRO A 20 -2.64 -33.36 -5.90
CA PRO A 20 -3.15 -34.11 -4.76
C PRO A 20 -3.65 -33.17 -3.67
N ASP A 21 -4.65 -33.61 -2.90
CA ASP A 21 -5.27 -32.83 -1.81
C ASP A 21 -4.26 -32.27 -0.80
N GLU A 22 -3.18 -32.99 -0.51
CA GLU A 22 -2.16 -32.54 0.43
C GLU A 22 -1.36 -31.36 -0.10
N GLU A 23 -0.95 -31.41 -1.37
CA GLU A 23 -0.27 -30.28 -2.02
C GLU A 23 -1.20 -29.05 -2.10
N LEU A 24 -2.50 -29.27 -2.32
CA LEU A 24 -3.49 -28.18 -2.29
C LEU A 24 -3.61 -27.53 -0.91
N ARG A 25 -3.52 -28.30 0.18
CA ARG A 25 -3.52 -27.76 1.55
C ARG A 25 -2.26 -26.93 1.81
N GLU A 26 -1.10 -27.44 1.43
CA GLU A 26 0.17 -26.72 1.58
C GLU A 26 0.17 -25.40 0.81
N ILE A 27 -0.33 -25.39 -0.43
CA ILE A 27 -0.48 -24.17 -1.24
C ILE A 27 -1.45 -23.21 -0.56
N LEU A 28 -2.59 -23.69 -0.05
CA LEU A 28 -3.57 -22.86 0.63
C LEU A 28 -2.99 -22.20 1.88
N ASP A 29 -2.29 -22.96 2.73
CA ASP A 29 -1.70 -22.46 3.96
C ASP A 29 -0.68 -21.34 3.66
N GLN A 30 0.19 -21.56 2.69
CA GLN A 30 1.17 -20.57 2.25
C GLN A 30 0.52 -19.31 1.66
N LEU A 31 -0.57 -19.46 0.89
CA LEU A 31 -1.34 -18.33 0.37
C LEU A 31 -2.03 -17.54 1.49
N CYS A 32 -2.54 -18.22 2.50
CA CYS A 32 -3.16 -17.57 3.66
C CYS A 32 -2.13 -16.78 4.48
N GLU A 33 -0.93 -17.32 4.69
CA GLU A 33 0.17 -16.60 5.35
C GLU A 33 0.57 -15.34 4.57
N GLU A 34 0.70 -15.44 3.24
CA GLU A 34 1.03 -14.30 2.40
C GLU A 34 -0.10 -13.26 2.35
N GLU A 35 -1.36 -13.69 2.31
CA GLU A 35 -2.52 -12.79 2.42
C GLU A 35 -2.46 -12.02 3.74
N GLU A 36 -2.22 -12.70 4.86
CA GLU A 36 -2.17 -12.08 6.18
C GLU A 36 -1.05 -11.03 6.25
N ARG A 37 0.12 -11.35 5.68
CA ARG A 37 1.26 -10.44 5.59
C ARG A 37 0.93 -9.19 4.78
N VAL A 38 0.32 -9.34 3.61
CA VAL A 38 -0.11 -8.23 2.75
C VAL A 38 -1.17 -7.39 3.47
N SER A 39 -2.16 -8.04 4.10
CA SER A 39 -3.23 -7.41 4.84
C SER A 39 -2.71 -6.61 6.04
N TYR A 40 -1.71 -7.12 6.76
CA TYR A 40 -1.04 -6.40 7.83
C TYR A 40 -0.36 -5.12 7.33
N ARG A 41 0.46 -5.24 6.27
CA ARG A 41 1.15 -4.08 5.68
C ARG A 41 0.16 -3.03 5.16
N ARG A 42 -0.94 -3.47 4.54
CA ARG A 42 -2.04 -2.60 4.13
C ARG A 42 -2.61 -1.82 5.33
N ARG A 43 -2.93 -2.51 6.44
CA ARG A 43 -3.48 -1.85 7.64
C ARG A 43 -2.52 -0.81 8.23
N VAL A 44 -1.22 -1.13 8.32
CA VAL A 44 -0.20 -0.18 8.81
C VAL A 44 -0.13 1.06 7.93
N LEU A 45 -0.07 0.89 6.60
CA LEU A 45 -0.04 2.02 5.66
C LEU A 45 -1.29 2.89 5.76
N HIS A 46 -2.48 2.26 5.81
CA HIS A 46 -3.72 3.00 6.01
C HIS A 46 -3.73 3.78 7.32
N GLY A 47 -3.25 3.19 8.42
CA GLY A 47 -3.11 3.88 9.70
C GLY A 47 -2.21 5.12 9.61
N LYS A 48 -1.04 5.00 8.95
CA LYS A 48 -0.13 6.13 8.70
C LYS A 48 -0.81 7.22 7.85
N ILE A 49 -1.50 6.84 6.79
CA ILE A 49 -2.24 7.76 5.90
C ILE A 49 -3.33 8.51 6.68
N ASP A 50 -4.07 7.81 7.54
CA ASP A 50 -5.17 8.40 8.29
C ASP A 50 -4.67 9.39 9.35
N ILE A 51 -3.56 9.10 10.03
CA ILE A 51 -2.89 10.04 10.95
C ILE A 51 -2.48 11.32 10.20
N LEU A 52 -1.79 11.16 9.06
CA LEU A 52 -1.35 12.30 8.25
C LEU A 52 -2.53 13.12 7.72
N ARG A 53 -3.61 12.45 7.29
CA ARG A 53 -4.83 13.11 6.84
C ARG A 53 -5.50 13.90 7.96
N ALA A 54 -5.59 13.33 9.17
CA ALA A 54 -6.15 14.00 10.33
C ALA A 54 -5.35 15.25 10.71
N GLU A 55 -4.02 15.16 10.74
CA GLU A 55 -3.14 16.29 11.03
C GLU A 55 -3.24 17.38 9.95
N LEU A 56 -3.29 17.01 8.67
CA LEU A 56 -3.48 17.95 7.57
C LEU A 56 -4.81 18.72 7.73
N VAL A 57 -5.90 18.01 8.00
CA VAL A 57 -7.22 18.62 8.23
C VAL A 57 -7.17 19.56 9.44
N ALA A 58 -6.53 19.17 10.53
CA ALA A 58 -6.37 20.00 11.72
C ALA A 58 -5.62 21.31 11.40
N ARG A 59 -4.52 21.23 10.64
CA ARG A 59 -3.74 22.40 10.21
C ARG A 59 -4.54 23.34 9.31
N LEU A 60 -5.29 22.79 8.35
CA LEU A 60 -6.13 23.59 7.45
C LEU A 60 -7.25 24.29 8.22
N LYS A 61 -7.88 23.60 9.17
CA LYS A 61 -8.89 24.22 10.05
C LYS A 61 -8.30 25.36 10.87
N LYS A 62 -7.13 25.15 11.48
CA LYS A 62 -6.41 26.20 12.24
C LYS A 62 -6.06 27.42 11.38
N ARG A 63 -5.61 27.20 10.13
CA ARG A 63 -5.35 28.30 9.18
C ARG A 63 -6.61 29.11 8.87
N ARG A 64 -7.73 28.42 8.62
CA ARG A 64 -9.03 29.04 8.35
C ARG A 64 -9.52 29.88 9.54
N GLU A 65 -9.40 29.37 10.76
CA GLU A 65 -9.77 30.08 11.99
C GLU A 65 -8.90 31.33 12.22
N GLY A 66 -7.64 31.30 11.79
CA GLY A 66 -6.74 32.45 11.79
C GLY A 66 -6.96 33.46 10.64
N GLY A 67 -8.02 33.32 9.85
CA GLY A 67 -8.34 34.21 8.73
C GLY A 67 -7.49 34.01 7.47
N GLY A 68 -6.66 32.96 7.42
CA GLY A 68 -5.90 32.60 6.24
C GLY A 68 -6.74 31.81 5.24
N ASP A 69 -6.47 32.02 3.94
CA ASP A 69 -7.09 31.20 2.89
C ASP A 69 -6.68 29.73 3.04
N VAL A 70 -7.61 28.81 2.80
CA VAL A 70 -7.40 27.36 2.96
C VAL A 70 -6.68 26.78 1.75
N ILE A 71 -6.93 27.33 0.57
CA ILE A 71 -6.31 26.95 -0.70
C ILE A 71 -5.74 28.23 -1.33
N SER A 72 -4.42 28.32 -1.42
CA SER A 72 -3.75 29.43 -2.10
C SER A 72 -3.63 29.18 -3.60
N GLY A 73 -3.40 30.23 -4.40
CA GLY A 73 -3.07 30.06 -5.83
C GLY A 73 -1.85 29.17 -6.07
N ALA A 74 -0.85 29.22 -5.18
CA ALA A 74 0.32 28.35 -5.24
C ALA A 74 -0.02 26.87 -5.00
N ASP A 75 -1.06 26.56 -4.22
CA ASP A 75 -1.54 25.18 -4.03
C ASP A 75 -2.17 24.64 -5.33
N VAL A 76 -2.82 25.49 -6.11
CA VAL A 76 -3.41 25.14 -7.42
C VAL A 76 -2.30 24.86 -8.44
N ASP A 77 -1.30 25.74 -8.53
CA ASP A 77 -0.16 25.56 -9.45
C ASP A 77 0.58 24.25 -9.17
N ARG A 78 0.79 23.94 -7.88
CA ARG A 78 1.45 22.70 -7.45
C ARG A 78 0.62 21.45 -7.75
N LEU A 79 -0.71 21.52 -7.61
CA LEU A 79 -1.60 20.42 -7.97
C LEU A 79 -1.55 20.14 -9.48
N SER A 80 -1.53 21.19 -10.32
CA SER A 80 -1.38 21.05 -11.77
C SER A 80 -0.05 20.36 -12.14
N GLU A 81 1.05 20.68 -11.47
CA GLU A 81 2.34 20.02 -11.68
C GLU A 81 2.32 18.53 -11.26
N ILE A 82 1.73 18.22 -10.11
CA ILE A 82 1.60 16.84 -9.62
C ILE A 82 0.76 15.99 -10.59
N LEU A 83 -0.37 16.51 -11.07
CA LEU A 83 -1.24 15.80 -12.00
C LEU A 83 -0.54 15.57 -13.35
N ALA A 84 0.23 16.55 -13.84
CA ALA A 84 1.02 16.40 -15.07
C ALA A 84 2.10 15.30 -14.94
N ARG A 85 2.68 15.13 -13.75
CA ARG A 85 3.69 14.08 -13.47
C ARG A 85 3.06 12.71 -13.18
N GLY A 86 1.90 12.67 -12.54
CA GLY A 86 1.18 11.43 -12.22
C GLY A 86 0.73 10.65 -13.45
N LEU A 87 0.46 11.33 -14.57
CA LEU A 87 0.17 10.69 -15.85
C LEU A 87 1.35 9.92 -16.47
N THR A 88 2.58 10.14 -15.99
CA THR A 88 3.80 9.54 -16.59
C THR A 88 4.50 8.52 -15.70
N THR A 89 4.16 8.42 -14.41
CA THR A 89 4.95 7.68 -13.41
C THR A 89 4.09 6.91 -12.41
N VAL A 90 3.45 5.81 -12.83
CA VAL A 90 3.08 4.75 -11.88
C VAL A 90 4.35 3.97 -11.55
N SER A 91 5.18 4.53 -10.67
CA SER A 91 6.36 3.85 -10.16
C SER A 91 5.91 2.74 -9.20
N LYS A 92 6.29 1.49 -9.51
CA LYS A 92 6.20 0.36 -8.56
C LYS A 92 7.13 0.67 -7.38
N VAL A 93 6.61 1.28 -6.32
CA VAL A 93 7.35 1.43 -5.07
C VAL A 93 7.40 0.06 -4.43
N ASP A 94 8.58 -0.55 -4.45
CA ASP A 94 8.86 -1.71 -3.61
C ASP A 94 8.91 -1.23 -2.15
N VAL A 95 8.06 -1.79 -1.30
CA VAL A 95 8.04 -1.48 0.14
C VAL A 95 8.25 -2.77 0.91
N SER A 96 9.36 -3.42 0.55
CA SER A 96 9.95 -4.61 1.14
C SER A 96 10.89 -4.28 2.30
N ASP A 97 11.48 -3.08 2.32
CA ASP A 97 12.47 -2.73 3.35
C ASP A 97 11.84 -1.97 4.53
N GLU A 98 11.73 -2.70 5.64
CA GLU A 98 11.68 -2.27 7.04
C GLU A 98 11.44 -0.78 7.34
N ASP A 99 10.27 -0.46 7.91
CA ASP A 99 10.08 0.69 8.80
C ASP A 99 9.36 0.22 10.07
N VAL A 100 10.16 -0.38 10.95
CA VAL A 100 9.91 -0.58 12.39
C VAL A 100 10.10 0.78 13.08
N PHE A 101 9.05 1.27 13.76
CA PHE A 101 9.11 2.31 14.78
C PHE A 101 8.14 1.95 15.91
#